data_AF-A0A6V7K1X2-F1
#
_entry.id   AF-A0A6V7K1X2-F1
#
_cell.length_a   1.000
_cell.length_b   1.000
_cell.length_c   1.000
_cell.angle_alpha   90.00
_cell.angle_beta   90.00
_cell.angle_gamma   90.00
#
_symmetry.space_group_name_H-M   'P 1'
#
loop_
_entity.id
_entity.type
_entity.pdbx_description
1 polymer ?
#
loop_
_entity_poly.entity_id
_entity_poly.type
_entity_poly.pdbx_seq_one_letter_code
_entity_poly.pdbx_strand_id
1 'polypeptide(L)'
;RDGSITLPARQLRVTLGEYNLREAEEPPSVVTGVRNIVIHPDHKCGKYVDDIAILELESPITWTDSVQPACLPKPAGEKGHEIYGGHSAVAAGWGWLGEDKSK
;
A
#
# COMPACT_ATOMS: atom_id res chain seq x y z
N ARG A 1 -25.66 -1.20 13.87
CA ARG A 1 -24.40 -1.72 14.45
C ARG A 1 -23.34 -1.52 13.38
N ASP A 2 -22.70 -0.36 13.42
CA ASP A 2 -21.70 0.05 12.43
C ASP A 2 -20.36 -0.61 12.81
N GLY A 3 -19.92 -1.55 11.97
CA GLY A 3 -18.72 -2.35 12.16
C GLY A 3 -17.45 -1.71 11.62
N SER A 4 -17.41 -0.38 11.44
CA SER A 4 -16.19 0.34 11.08
C SER A 4 -15.14 0.20 12.18
N ILE A 5 -14.23 -0.75 12.03
CA ILE A 5 -12.97 -0.77 12.78
C ILE A 5 -12.14 0.38 12.21
N THR A 6 -12.22 1.55 12.85
CA THR A 6 -11.34 2.66 12.52
C THR A 6 -9.99 2.41 13.19
N LEU A 7 -9.04 1.79 12.48
CA LEU A 7 -7.65 1.75 12.93
C LEU A 7 -7.14 3.20 13.01
N PRO A 8 -6.74 3.72 14.18
CA PRO A 8 -6.23 5.08 14.25
C PRO A 8 -4.87 5.14 13.55
N ALA A 9 -4.68 6.15 12.68
CA ALA A 9 -3.47 6.32 11.87
C ALA A 9 -2.16 6.23 12.68
N ARG A 10 -2.18 6.72 13.93
CA ARG A 10 -1.05 6.67 14.87
C ARG A 10 -0.57 5.27 15.25
N GLN A 11 -1.37 4.23 15.03
CA GLN A 11 -0.98 2.84 15.26
C GLN A 11 -0.24 2.22 14.06
N LEU A 12 -0.23 2.89 12.91
CA LEU A 12 0.43 2.40 11.70
C LEU A 12 1.79 3.07 11.51
N ARG A 13 2.73 2.27 10.99
CA ARG A 13 4.02 2.72 10.47
C ARG A 13 4.22 2.11 9.10
N VAL A 14 4.92 2.83 8.24
CA VAL A 14 5.32 2.40 6.90
C VAL A 14 6.85 2.35 6.87
N THR A 15 7.39 1.23 6.40
CA THR A 15 8.82 1.06 6.12
C THR A 15 9.04 1.07 4.61
N LEU A 16 9.99 1.87 4.13
CA LEU A 16 10.35 2.01 2.72
C LEU A 16 11.79 1.59 2.46
N GLY A 17 12.05 1.02 1.28
CA GLY A 17 13.40 0.60 0.86
C GLY A 17 13.93 -0.66 1.56
N GLU A 18 13.04 -1.40 2.23
CA GLU A 18 13.35 -2.63 2.95
C GLU A 18 13.52 -3.80 1.97
N TYR A 19 14.51 -4.67 2.21
CA TYR A 19 14.71 -5.93 1.51
C TYR A 19 14.81 -7.13 2.46
N ASN A 20 15.56 -7.03 3.55
CA ASN A 20 15.76 -8.08 4.56
C ASN A 20 15.16 -7.71 5.92
N LEU A 21 13.94 -8.20 6.17
CA LEU A 21 13.16 -8.00 7.40
C LEU A 21 13.84 -8.43 8.72
N ARG A 22 15.03 -9.06 8.67
CA ARG A 22 15.71 -9.62 9.85
C ARG A 22 17.01 -8.94 10.19
N GLU A 23 17.63 -8.25 9.24
CA GLU A 23 18.99 -7.72 9.37
C GLU A 23 19.03 -6.24 9.03
N ALA A 24 20.07 -5.54 9.49
CA ALA A 24 20.29 -4.15 9.11
C ALA A 24 20.85 -4.08 7.68
N GLU A 25 20.45 -3.06 6.94
CA GLU A 25 20.80 -2.86 5.53
C GLU A 25 21.53 -1.53 5.32
N GLU A 26 22.32 -1.45 4.24
CA GLU A 26 22.96 -0.22 3.77
C GLU A 26 22.63 -0.04 2.27
N PRO A 27 21.92 1.02 1.87
CA PRO A 27 21.37 2.08 2.72
C PRO A 27 20.25 1.57 3.65
N PRO A 28 20.08 2.18 4.83
CA PRO A 28 19.05 1.75 5.77
C PRO A 28 17.64 2.01 5.24
N SER A 29 16.68 1.16 5.63
CA SER A 29 15.27 1.39 5.38
C SER A 29 14.74 2.61 6.14
N VAL A 30 13.72 3.26 5.59
CA VAL A 30 13.12 4.47 6.16
C VAL A 30 11.80 4.09 6.83
N VAL A 31 11.67 4.36 8.13
CA VAL A 31 10.43 4.14 8.89
C VAL A 31 9.74 5.47 9.14
N THR A 32 8.46 5.58 8.77
CA THR A 32 7.65 6.79 8.97
C THR A 32 6.26 6.45 9.50
N GLY A 33 5.65 7.38 10.24
CA GLY A 33 4.28 7.25 10.71
C GLY A 33 3.25 7.53 9.61
N VAL A 34 1.98 7.26 9.93
CA VAL A 34 0.84 7.61 9.07
C VAL A 34 0.06 8.76 9.71
N ARG A 35 -0.15 9.84 8.95
CA ARG A 35 -0.95 10.99 9.35
C ARG A 35 -2.44 10.73 9.22
N ASN A 36 -2.83 10.15 8.08
CA ASN A 36 -4.24 9.99 7.72
C ASN A 36 -4.44 8.69 6.92
N ILE A 37 -5.62 8.09 7.09
CA ILE A 37 -6.06 6.90 6.37
C ILE A 37 -7.34 7.29 5.63
N VAL A 38 -7.33 7.20 4.31
CA VAL A 38 -8.50 7.44 3.47
C VAL A 38 -8.94 6.10 2.88
N ILE A 39 -9.99 5.53 3.44
CA ILE A 39 -10.61 4.29 2.94
C ILE A 39 -11.53 4.66 1.77
N HIS A 40 -11.59 3.84 0.73
CA HIS A 40 -12.54 4.05 -0.35
C HIS A 40 -13.98 4.15 0.19
N PRO A 41 -14.77 5.18 -0.19
CA PRO A 41 -16.10 5.41 0.39
C PRO A 41 -17.07 4.25 0.21
N ASP A 42 -16.90 3.46 -0.85
CA ASP A 42 -17.75 2.31 -1.17
C ASP A 42 -17.20 0.95 -0.69
N HIS A 43 -16.06 0.95 0.02
CA HIS A 43 -15.47 -0.29 0.56
C HIS A 43 -16.46 -1.02 1.48
N LYS A 44 -16.51 -2.34 1.36
CA LYS A 44 -17.38 -3.20 2.18
C LYS A 44 -16.55 -4.27 2.87
N CYS A 45 -16.37 -4.12 4.18
CA CYS A 45 -15.69 -5.12 5.02
C CYS A 45 -16.29 -6.53 4.83
N GLY A 46 -15.41 -7.54 4.77
CA GLY A 46 -15.79 -8.93 4.47
C GLY A 46 -16.13 -9.19 3.00
N LYS A 47 -15.95 -8.21 2.10
CA LYS A 47 -16.12 -8.36 0.65
C LYS A 47 -14.92 -7.77 -0.08
N TYR A 48 -14.56 -8.37 -1.21
CA TYR A 48 -13.51 -7.87 -2.10
C TYR A 48 -13.98 -6.70 -2.99
N VAL A 49 -14.82 -5.81 -2.46
CA VAL A 49 -15.44 -4.70 -3.19
C VAL A 49 -14.72 -3.41 -2.79
N ASP A 50 -14.19 -2.70 -3.79
CA ASP A 50 -13.46 -1.43 -3.62
C ASP A 50 -12.40 -1.52 -2.52
N ASP A 51 -11.65 -2.63 -2.54
CA ASP A 51 -10.61 -2.95 -1.56
C ASP A 51 -9.34 -2.12 -1.82
N ILE A 52 -9.43 -0.83 -1.51
CA ILE A 52 -8.37 0.15 -1.68
C ILE A 52 -8.44 1.23 -0.61
N ALA A 53 -7.26 1.67 -0.14
CA ALA A 53 -7.10 2.80 0.76
C ALA A 53 -5.83 3.59 0.41
N ILE A 54 -5.81 4.87 0.79
CA ILE A 54 -4.64 5.75 0.69
C ILE A 54 -4.14 6.04 2.11
N LEU A 55 -2.83 5.88 2.32
CA LEU A 55 -2.14 6.29 3.53
C LEU A 55 -1.36 7.58 3.26
N GLU A 56 -1.68 8.65 3.97
CA GLU A 56 -0.89 9.89 3.96
C GLU A 56 0.23 9.74 5.00
N LEU A 57 1.49 9.81 4.57
CA LEU A 57 2.65 9.70 5.46
C LEU A 57 2.72 10.91 6.40
N GLU A 58 3.25 10.71 7.60
CA GLU A 58 3.42 11.76 8.61
C GLU A 58 4.41 12.85 8.19
N SER A 59 5.44 12.46 7.44
CA SER A 59 6.44 13.38 6.88
C SER A 59 6.76 12.99 5.44
N PRO A 60 7.11 13.98 4.58
CA PRO A 60 7.65 13.68 3.26
C PRO A 60 8.89 12.78 3.34
N ILE A 61 9.08 11.94 2.33
CA ILE A 61 10.24 11.06 2.20
C ILE A 61 11.17 11.56 1.09
N THR A 62 12.47 11.28 1.25
CA THR A 62 13.48 11.55 0.22
C THR A 62 13.57 10.34 -0.72
N TRP A 63 13.62 10.60 -2.02
CA TRP A 63 13.83 9.54 -3.01
C TRP A 63 15.29 9.09 -3.03
N THR A 64 15.49 7.79 -3.16
CA THR A 64 16.82 7.15 -3.19
C THR A 64 16.80 6.02 -4.22
N ASP A 65 17.92 5.34 -4.43
CA ASP A 65 17.96 4.17 -5.32
C ASP A 65 17.05 3.02 -4.82
N SER A 66 16.83 2.92 -3.51
CA SER A 66 15.94 1.92 -2.88
C SER A 66 14.50 2.42 -2.66
N VAL A 67 14.23 3.72 -2.80
CA VAL A 67 12.92 4.32 -2.55
C VAL A 67 12.49 5.16 -3.76
N GLN A 68 11.61 4.59 -4.59
CA GLN A 68 11.05 5.23 -5.78
C GLN A 68 9.55 4.96 -5.89
N PRO A 69 8.76 5.88 -6.47
CA PRO A 69 7.33 5.68 -6.68
C PRO A 69 7.05 4.71 -7.84
N ALA A 70 5.95 3.96 -7.74
CA ALA A 70 5.38 3.23 -8.87
C ALA A 70 4.47 4.16 -9.70
N CYS A 71 4.40 3.92 -11.01
CA CYS A 71 3.46 4.62 -11.89
C CYS A 71 2.02 4.13 -11.67
N LEU A 72 1.06 5.05 -11.69
CA LEU A 72 -0.37 4.71 -11.76
C LEU A 72 -0.84 4.64 -13.22
N PRO A 73 -1.76 3.72 -13.55
CA PRO A 73 -2.35 3.66 -14.88
C PRO A 73 -3.19 4.90 -15.17
N LYS A 74 -3.33 5.25 -16.45
CA LYS A 74 -4.25 6.32 -16.86
C LYS A 74 -5.71 5.91 -16.64
N PRO A 75 -6.59 6.85 -16.26
CA PRO A 75 -8.01 6.58 -16.12
C PRO A 75 -8.62 5.96 -17.37
N ALA A 76 -9.59 5.07 -17.19
CA ALA A 76 -10.28 4.43 -18.30
C ALA A 76 -10.93 5.48 -19.21
N GLY A 77 -10.73 5.33 -20.52
CA GLY A 77 -11.25 6.27 -21.52
C GLY A 77 -10.37 7.49 -21.80
N GLU A 78 -9.29 7.72 -21.03
CA GLU A 78 -8.31 8.76 -21.34
C GLU A 78 -7.29 8.29 -22.38
N LYS A 79 -6.72 9.25 -23.13
CA LYS A 79 -5.64 8.98 -24.09
C LYS A 79 -4.42 8.41 -23.35
N GLY A 80 -3.97 7.23 -23.78
CA GLY A 80 -2.87 6.51 -23.12
C GLY A 80 -3.31 5.55 -22.02
N HIS A 81 -4.61 5.27 -21.89
CA HIS A 81 -5.08 4.11 -21.13
C HIS A 81 -4.63 2.81 -21.80
N GLU A 82 -4.05 1.92 -21.01
CA GLU A 82 -3.55 0.61 -21.46
C GLU A 82 -4.44 -0.51 -20.89
N ILE A 83 -4.61 -1.57 -21.68
CA ILE A 83 -5.29 -2.79 -21.24
C ILE A 83 -4.21 -3.85 -20.99
N TYR A 84 -4.12 -4.35 -19.77
CA TYR A 84 -3.05 -5.26 -19.34
C TYR A 84 -3.36 -6.76 -19.55
N GLY A 85 -4.49 -7.08 -20.18
CA GLY A 85 -4.88 -8.46 -20.47
C GLY A 85 -3.83 -9.18 -21.34
N GLY A 86 -3.51 -10.44 -20.99
CA GLY A 86 -2.55 -11.26 -21.74
C GLY A 86 -1.07 -10.92 -21.54
N HIS A 87 -0.75 -9.92 -20.69
CA HIS A 87 0.62 -9.59 -20.32
C HIS A 87 1.02 -10.31 -19.03
N SER A 88 2.30 -10.69 -18.93
CA SER A 88 2.86 -11.19 -17.68
C SER A 88 3.03 -10.05 -16.67
N ALA A 89 2.67 -10.29 -15.41
CA ALA A 89 2.88 -9.36 -14.31
C ALA A 89 3.88 -9.92 -13.30
N VAL A 90 4.51 -9.03 -12.52
CA VAL A 90 5.40 -9.38 -11.41
C VAL A 90 4.68 -9.06 -10.10
N ALA A 91 4.61 -10.03 -9.19
CA ALA A 91 4.21 -9.82 -7.81
C ALA A 91 5.43 -9.91 -6.90
N ALA A 92 5.61 -8.95 -6.00
CA ALA A 92 6.74 -8.86 -5.09
C ALA A 92 6.27 -8.74 -3.63
N GLY A 93 7.03 -9.33 -2.71
CA GLY A 93 6.77 -9.26 -1.28
C GLY A 93 7.48 -10.37 -0.51
N TRP A 94 7.28 -10.40 0.81
CA TRP A 94 7.92 -11.37 1.72
C TRP A 94 7.06 -12.61 2.05
N GLY A 95 6.00 -12.85 1.27
CA GLY A 95 5.19 -14.07 1.40
C GLY A 95 4.40 -14.19 2.70
N TRP A 96 3.90 -13.08 3.26
CA TRP A 96 3.00 -13.13 4.41
C TRP A 96 1.65 -13.76 4.02
N LEU A 97 1.32 -14.91 4.60
CA LEU A 97 0.05 -15.63 4.36
C LEU A 97 -0.88 -15.65 5.58
N GLY A 98 -0.47 -15.02 6.69
CA GLY A 98 -1.18 -15.00 7.97
C GLY A 98 -2.33 -13.99 8.02
N GLU A 99 -3.07 -13.83 6.94
CA GLU A 99 -4.25 -12.97 6.89
C GLU A 99 -5.38 -13.57 7.73
N ASP A 100 -5.98 -12.78 8.62
CA ASP A 100 -7.20 -13.16 9.33
C ASP A 100 -8.40 -13.05 8.37
N LYS A 101 -8.78 -14.18 7.78
CA LYS A 101 -9.90 -14.29 6.83
C LYS A 101 -11.27 -14.35 7.48
N SER A 102 -11.34 -14.21 8.81
CA SER A 102 -12.61 -14.29 9.55
C SER A 102 -13.37 -12.96 9.58
N LYS A 103 -12.80 -11.89 9.01
CA LYS A 103 -13.37 -10.55 8.94
C LYS A 103 -13.81 -10.15 7.54
#